data_AF-A0A9D5XBF5-F1
#
_entry.id   AF-A0A9D5XBF5-F1
#
_cell.length_a   1.000
_cell.length_b   1.000
_cell.length_c   1.000
_cell.angle_alpha   90.00
_cell.angle_beta   90.00
_cell.angle_gamma   90.00
#
_symmetry.space_group_name_H-M   'P 1'
#
loop_
_entity.id
_entity.type
_entity.pdbx_description
1 polymer ?
#
loop_
_entity_poly.entity_id
_entity_poly.type
_entity_poly.pdbx_seq_one_letter_code
_entity_poly.pdbx_strand_id
1 'polypeptide(L)'
;MIYDSSDCGESWTLHSVIRGTNALGQREAFGYMWECPFLVQLDGQEFLSMCPQGLREGAGTEPSAGTNPGTDASKGSRLSDSVNLQENASNEPLDKWQNIWQSGYFPLSEGQKLINVETVSTDSFVLWDHGFDFYAPQTFVDNSGRTILIGWMGIIDPTYHSYPEGIGFCHNLTLPRELSLSGDGVILQRPVKKLDAKRRECAEFSADSFVEIGQLSADIEITGISGDGTLTLNDALELSYSKGIFALQFIDEDTAAGRTQRSIRLKELSELRLIVDGSTVEIYLNDGRVVFSTRWFPASEQLTLSSTFVAANSRAYSLIA
;
A
#
# COMPACT_ATOMS: atom_id res chain seq x y z
N MET A 1 16.73 -16.36 0.67
CA MET A 1 17.89 -17.14 0.19
C MET A 1 17.91 -17.03 -1.32
N ILE A 2 19.09 -16.97 -1.93
CA ILE A 2 19.24 -16.95 -3.38
C ILE A 2 19.93 -18.25 -3.79
N TYR A 3 19.33 -18.95 -4.76
CA TYR A 3 19.91 -20.15 -5.35
C TYR A 3 20.08 -19.95 -6.85
N ASP A 4 21.12 -20.57 -7.40
CA ASP A 4 21.36 -20.64 -8.83
C ASP A 4 21.31 -22.10 -9.31
N SER A 5 20.94 -22.26 -10.59
CA SER A 5 20.94 -23.55 -11.28
C SER A 5 21.46 -23.35 -12.70
N SER A 6 22.35 -24.24 -13.12
CA SER A 6 22.91 -24.27 -14.49
C SER A 6 22.26 -25.33 -15.39
N ASP A 7 21.34 -26.11 -14.82
CA ASP A 7 20.66 -27.27 -15.44
C ASP A 7 19.13 -27.12 -15.39
N CYS A 8 18.64 -25.88 -15.53
CA CYS A 8 17.21 -25.57 -15.61
C CYS A 8 16.38 -26.02 -14.39
N GLY A 9 17.00 -26.03 -13.21
CA GLY A 9 16.34 -26.29 -11.93
C GLY A 9 16.40 -27.76 -11.48
N GLU A 10 17.18 -28.61 -12.14
CA GLU A 10 17.42 -29.98 -11.69
C GLU A 10 18.33 -30.01 -10.44
N SER A 11 19.38 -29.20 -10.43
CA SER A 11 20.30 -29.01 -9.31
C SER A 11 20.38 -27.55 -8.91
N TRP A 12 20.44 -27.30 -7.59
CA TRP A 12 20.49 -25.96 -7.02
C TRP A 12 21.71 -25.79 -6.13
N THR A 13 22.43 -24.69 -6.32
CA THR A 13 23.51 -24.25 -5.45
C THR A 13 23.06 -23.03 -4.66
N LEU A 14 23.31 -23.02 -3.36
CA LEU A 14 23.07 -21.82 -2.55
C LEU A 14 24.09 -20.76 -2.94
N HIS A 15 23.61 -19.64 -3.48
CA HIS A 15 24.45 -18.51 -3.86
C HIS A 15 24.72 -17.61 -2.66
N SER A 16 23.64 -17.10 -2.02
CA SER A 16 23.75 -16.14 -0.92
C SER A 16 22.50 -16.12 -0.04
N VAL A 17 22.60 -15.42 1.08
CA VAL A 17 21.48 -15.16 1.99
C VAL A 17 21.41 -13.65 2.24
N ILE A 18 20.39 -13.00 1.67
CA ILE A 18 20.08 -11.60 1.94
C ILE A 18 19.65 -11.42 3.41
N ARG A 19 20.15 -10.38 4.07
CA ARG A 19 19.80 -10.02 5.46
C ARG A 19 19.49 -8.52 5.59
N GLY A 20 18.70 -8.17 6.60
CA GLY A 20 18.49 -6.77 6.98
C GLY A 20 19.72 -6.16 7.66
N THR A 21 19.93 -4.87 7.43
CA THR A 21 20.92 -4.04 8.12
C THR A 21 20.32 -2.70 8.52
N ASN A 22 20.74 -2.17 9.66
CA ASN A 22 20.40 -0.81 10.09
C ASN A 22 21.23 0.24 9.33
N ALA A 23 21.00 1.52 9.61
CA ALA A 23 21.73 2.65 9.01
C ALA A 23 23.26 2.62 9.20
N LEU A 24 23.79 1.86 10.18
CA LEU A 24 25.22 1.68 10.43
C LEU A 24 25.81 0.47 9.67
N GLY A 25 25.01 -0.22 8.87
CA GLY A 25 25.39 -1.45 8.16
C GLY A 25 25.49 -2.67 9.08
N GLN A 26 25.02 -2.58 10.32
CA GLN A 26 25.01 -3.70 11.25
C GLN A 26 23.77 -4.55 11.02
N ARG A 27 23.91 -5.87 11.19
CA ARG A 27 22.81 -6.81 11.01
C ARG A 27 21.64 -6.43 11.90
N GLU A 28 20.47 -6.35 11.29
CA GLU A 28 19.22 -6.06 11.98
C GLU A 28 18.15 -7.07 11.56
N ALA A 29 17.36 -7.53 12.54
CA ALA A 29 16.22 -8.39 12.25
C ALA A 29 15.08 -7.56 11.67
N PHE A 30 14.44 -8.08 10.63
CA PHE A 30 13.29 -7.42 10.01
C PHE A 30 12.14 -8.41 9.95
N GLY A 31 11.55 -8.66 11.12
CA GLY A 31 10.65 -9.78 11.35
C GLY A 31 11.40 -11.10 11.59
N TYR A 32 10.65 -12.15 11.90
CA TYR A 32 11.19 -13.49 12.12
C TYR A 32 11.12 -14.38 10.85
N MET A 33 10.29 -14.02 9.87
CA MET A 33 10.11 -14.73 8.61
C MET A 33 9.84 -13.75 7.47
N TRP A 34 10.39 -14.04 6.29
CA TRP A 34 10.14 -13.31 5.04
C TRP A 34 9.38 -14.25 4.10
N GLU A 35 8.07 -14.06 4.00
CA GLU A 35 7.21 -14.82 3.09
C GLU A 35 7.18 -14.21 1.69
N CYS A 36 6.73 -15.01 0.72
CA CYS A 36 6.44 -14.60 -0.65
C CYS A 36 7.52 -13.71 -1.30
N PRO A 37 8.83 -14.04 -1.21
CA PRO A 37 9.83 -13.21 -1.85
C PRO A 37 9.77 -13.33 -3.38
N PHE A 38 9.90 -12.21 -4.08
CA PHE A 38 10.07 -12.21 -5.54
C PHE A 38 10.89 -11.00 -6.00
N LEU A 39 11.50 -11.15 -7.17
CA LEU A 39 12.22 -10.09 -7.86
C LEU A 39 11.24 -9.29 -8.73
N VAL A 40 11.25 -7.97 -8.59
CA VAL A 40 10.60 -7.06 -9.52
C VAL A 40 11.66 -6.35 -10.34
N GLN A 41 11.44 -6.23 -11.65
CA GLN A 41 12.29 -5.47 -12.54
C GLN A 41 11.44 -4.42 -13.27
N LEU A 42 11.81 -3.15 -13.16
CA LEU A 42 11.16 -2.02 -13.83
C LEU A 42 12.24 -1.08 -14.35
N ASP A 43 12.21 -0.76 -15.64
CA ASP A 43 13.13 0.17 -16.30
C ASP A 43 14.62 -0.10 -16.00
N GLY A 44 14.99 -1.39 -15.88
CA GLY A 44 16.36 -1.84 -15.60
C GLY A 44 16.75 -1.84 -14.10
N GLN A 45 15.94 -1.24 -13.24
CA GLN A 45 16.10 -1.30 -11.78
C GLN A 45 15.46 -2.55 -11.19
N GLU A 46 16.07 -3.10 -10.15
CA GLU A 46 15.61 -4.28 -9.44
C GLU A 46 15.10 -3.93 -8.03
N PHE A 47 14.07 -4.65 -7.58
CA PHE A 47 13.49 -4.51 -6.26
C PHE A 47 13.31 -5.91 -5.65
N LEU A 48 13.64 -6.04 -4.37
CA LEU A 48 13.34 -7.25 -3.60
C LEU A 48 11.98 -7.08 -2.93
N SER A 49 10.96 -7.76 -3.44
CA SER A 49 9.66 -7.84 -2.78
C SER A 49 9.64 -8.99 -1.77
N MET A 50 8.95 -8.80 -0.65
CA MET A 50 8.74 -9.82 0.39
C MET A 50 7.66 -9.38 1.41
N CYS A 51 7.23 -10.33 2.22
CA CYS A 51 6.25 -10.12 3.29
C CYS A 51 6.87 -10.44 4.66
N PRO A 52 7.34 -9.45 5.44
CA PRO A 52 7.90 -9.71 6.75
C PRO A 52 6.81 -9.98 7.78
N GLN A 53 6.97 -11.07 8.53
CA GLN A 53 6.13 -11.39 9.68
C GLN A 53 6.82 -11.00 10.99
N GLY A 54 6.04 -10.43 11.92
CA GLY A 54 6.52 -10.07 13.26
C GLY A 54 7.23 -8.73 13.35
N LEU A 55 6.95 -7.81 12.43
CA LEU A 55 7.28 -6.40 12.65
C LEU A 55 6.40 -5.88 13.79
N ARG A 56 7.01 -5.31 14.83
CA ARG A 56 6.26 -4.68 15.94
C ARG A 56 5.97 -3.23 15.58
N GLU A 57 4.75 -2.77 15.85
CA GLU A 57 4.45 -1.34 15.95
C GLU A 57 5.48 -0.68 16.90
N GLY A 58 6.14 0.38 16.43
CA GLY A 58 7.11 1.11 17.23
C GLY A 58 8.48 0.44 17.45
N ALA A 59 8.96 -0.44 16.56
CA ALA A 59 10.33 -0.95 16.60
C ALA A 59 11.40 0.11 16.21
N GLY A 60 11.40 1.25 16.90
CA GLY A 60 12.59 2.02 17.20
C GLY A 60 13.07 1.60 18.60
N THR A 61 14.21 0.91 18.65
CA THR A 61 14.93 0.49 19.88
C THR A 61 14.17 -0.45 20.84
N GLU A 62 14.55 -1.74 20.85
CA GLU A 62 14.40 -2.52 22.08
C GLU A 62 15.25 -1.88 23.20
N PRO A 63 14.79 -1.85 24.45
CA PRO A 63 15.62 -1.38 25.55
C PRO A 63 16.70 -2.43 25.81
N SER A 64 17.95 -2.07 25.48
CA SER A 64 19.11 -2.84 25.90
C SER A 64 19.08 -3.00 27.41
N ALA A 65 19.08 -4.25 27.87
CA ALA A 65 19.26 -4.57 29.27
C ALA A 65 20.58 -3.95 29.79
N GLY A 66 20.45 -3.01 30.72
CA GLY A 66 21.46 -2.62 31.70
C GLY A 66 22.65 -1.79 31.20
N THR A 67 22.69 -0.50 31.56
CA THR A 67 23.81 0.12 32.29
C THR A 67 23.46 1.57 32.73
N ASN A 68 23.95 1.95 33.91
CA ASN A 68 23.72 3.22 34.62
C ASN A 68 24.19 4.49 33.86
N PRO A 69 23.68 5.69 34.21
CA PRO A 69 23.96 6.92 33.48
C PRO A 69 25.34 7.50 33.84
N GLY A 70 26.10 7.88 32.80
CA GLY A 70 27.35 8.62 32.90
C GLY A 70 27.40 9.70 31.82
N THR A 71 27.67 10.92 32.27
CA THR A 71 27.88 12.19 31.57
C THR A 71 28.82 12.13 30.36
N ASP A 72 28.53 12.84 29.27
CA ASP A 72 29.10 14.18 28.92
C ASP A 72 29.05 14.48 27.39
N ALA A 73 29.07 15.77 27.06
CA ALA A 73 28.82 16.35 25.73
C ALA A 73 30.01 16.31 24.74
N SER A 74 29.75 16.32 23.43
CA SER A 74 30.49 17.16 22.46
C SER A 74 29.84 17.22 21.06
N LYS A 75 29.92 18.41 20.45
CA LYS A 75 29.45 18.77 19.10
C LYS A 75 30.44 18.32 18.02
N GLY A 76 29.93 17.93 16.86
CA GLY A 76 30.68 17.84 15.60
C GLY A 76 29.76 17.95 14.38
N SER A 77 29.93 19.00 13.59
CA SER A 77 29.22 19.22 12.32
C SER A 77 29.94 18.54 11.15
N ARG A 78 29.20 17.98 10.17
CA ARG A 78 29.30 18.28 8.72
C ARG A 78 28.48 17.29 7.85
N LEU A 79 27.51 17.87 7.13
CA LEU A 79 27.12 17.71 5.72
C LEU A 79 27.42 16.38 4.99
N SER A 80 26.36 15.71 4.50
CA SER A 80 26.19 15.42 3.06
C SER A 80 24.72 15.06 2.76
N ASP A 81 24.27 15.52 1.59
CA ASP A 81 22.88 15.65 1.14
C ASP A 81 22.26 14.33 0.66
N SER A 82 21.07 14.00 1.19
CA SER A 82 20.07 13.13 0.57
C SER A 82 18.69 13.67 0.92
N VAL A 83 18.24 14.62 0.10
CA VAL A 83 16.96 15.32 0.23
C VAL A 83 15.88 14.51 -0.48
N ASN A 84 15.05 13.82 0.30
CA ASN A 84 13.58 13.81 0.22
C ASN A 84 13.02 12.58 0.93
N LEU A 85 12.85 12.72 2.24
CA LEU A 85 11.85 12.09 3.11
C LEU A 85 12.15 12.64 4.52
N GLN A 86 12.07 13.96 4.68
CA GLN A 86 12.17 14.56 6.00
C GLN A 86 10.78 14.56 6.63
N GLU A 87 10.54 13.56 7.46
CA GLU A 87 9.55 13.61 8.52
C GLU A 87 9.86 14.82 9.41
N ASN A 88 9.02 15.86 9.34
CA ASN A 88 8.81 16.79 10.44
C ASN A 88 7.57 17.65 10.17
N ALA A 89 6.46 17.34 10.86
CA ALA A 89 5.68 18.27 11.70
C ALA A 89 4.28 17.73 12.03
N SER A 90 4.20 16.80 13.00
CA SER A 90 3.09 16.64 13.97
C SER A 90 3.47 15.50 14.94
N ASN A 91 3.27 15.71 16.24
CA ASN A 91 3.93 15.01 17.36
C ASN A 91 3.32 13.65 17.78
N GLU A 92 2.69 12.93 16.85
CA GLU A 92 2.40 11.50 17.04
C GLU A 92 2.94 10.76 15.81
N PRO A 93 3.83 9.77 15.96
CA PRO A 93 4.23 8.96 14.83
C PRO A 93 2.97 8.23 14.33
N LEU A 94 2.59 8.43 13.07
CA LEU A 94 1.67 7.50 12.42
C LEU A 94 2.33 6.13 12.48
N ASP A 95 1.57 5.11 12.90
CA ASP A 95 2.12 3.77 12.99
C ASP A 95 2.62 3.31 11.61
N LYS A 96 3.91 3.00 11.53
CA LYS A 96 4.57 2.57 10.28
C LYS A 96 4.04 1.21 9.83
N TRP A 97 3.59 0.38 10.77
CA TRP A 97 3.24 -1.03 10.58
C TRP A 97 1.81 -1.29 11.06
N GLN A 98 0.80 -0.84 10.32
CA GLN A 98 -0.60 -0.87 10.79
C GLN A 98 -1.30 -2.24 10.61
N ASN A 99 -0.77 -3.13 9.75
CA ASN A 99 -1.25 -4.52 9.64
C ASN A 99 -0.43 -5.47 10.51
N ILE A 100 -0.98 -6.62 10.92
CA ILE A 100 -0.23 -7.60 11.72
C ILE A 100 0.99 -8.16 10.95
N TRP A 101 0.86 -8.35 9.64
CA TRP A 101 1.93 -8.78 8.72
C TRP A 101 1.99 -7.81 7.53
N GLN A 102 3.20 -7.45 7.10
CA GLN A 102 3.37 -6.45 6.04
C GLN A 102 3.66 -7.09 4.69
N SER A 103 3.43 -6.32 3.62
CA SER A 103 3.87 -6.64 2.26
C SER A 103 4.51 -5.41 1.65
N GLY A 104 5.72 -5.57 1.12
CA GLY A 104 6.46 -4.44 0.57
C GLY A 104 7.68 -4.87 -0.21
N TYR A 105 8.56 -3.91 -0.47
CA TYR A 105 9.77 -4.12 -1.24
C TYR A 105 10.92 -3.24 -0.77
N PHE A 106 12.14 -3.72 -1.05
CA PHE A 106 13.38 -2.94 -0.93
C PHE A 106 13.82 -2.50 -2.33
N PRO A 107 13.87 -1.18 -2.60
CA PRO A 107 14.56 -0.66 -3.78
C PRO A 107 16.05 -0.99 -3.72
N LEU A 108 16.59 -1.53 -4.81
CA LEU A 108 18.04 -1.69 -4.97
C LEU A 108 18.62 -0.46 -5.67
N SER A 109 19.92 -0.23 -5.48
CA SER A 109 20.62 0.87 -6.16
C SER A 109 20.61 0.66 -7.68
N GLU A 110 20.66 1.75 -8.44
CA GLU A 110 20.71 1.68 -9.91
C GLU A 110 21.86 0.78 -10.39
N GLY A 111 21.56 -0.15 -11.30
CA GLY A 111 22.53 -1.14 -11.82
C GLY A 111 22.85 -2.31 -10.87
N GLN A 112 22.41 -2.27 -9.62
CA GLN A 112 22.57 -3.38 -8.69
C GLN A 112 21.64 -4.54 -9.06
N LYS A 113 22.17 -5.76 -9.02
CA LYS A 113 21.44 -6.99 -9.32
C LYS A 113 21.21 -7.79 -8.05
N LEU A 114 19.99 -8.27 -7.84
CA LEU A 114 19.56 -8.97 -6.63
C LEU A 114 20.45 -10.18 -6.32
N ILE A 115 20.90 -10.91 -7.36
CA ILE A 115 21.83 -12.04 -7.22
C ILE A 115 23.12 -11.65 -6.46
N ASN A 116 23.58 -10.40 -6.61
CA ASN A 116 24.80 -9.88 -5.98
C ASN A 116 24.51 -9.10 -4.68
N VAL A 117 23.29 -9.15 -4.15
CA VAL A 117 22.91 -8.49 -2.90
C VAL A 117 23.07 -9.46 -1.74
N GLU A 118 23.76 -9.01 -0.69
CA GLU A 118 23.86 -9.73 0.58
C GLU A 118 23.09 -9.05 1.71
N THR A 119 22.87 -7.73 1.60
CA THR A 119 22.16 -6.95 2.62
C THR A 119 21.22 -5.93 2.01
N VAL A 120 20.14 -5.63 2.73
CA VAL A 120 19.20 -4.54 2.44
C VAL A 120 19.04 -3.67 3.69
N SER A 121 18.86 -2.36 3.49
CA SER A 121 18.56 -1.47 4.61
C SER A 121 17.10 -1.66 5.01
N THR A 122 16.85 -1.98 6.28
CA THR A 122 15.50 -2.12 6.84
C THR A 122 14.71 -0.80 6.79
N ASP A 123 15.42 0.33 6.85
CA ASP A 123 14.85 1.67 6.77
C ASP A 123 14.30 2.00 5.38
N SER A 124 14.78 1.32 4.32
CA SER A 124 14.36 1.55 2.93
C SER A 124 13.16 0.70 2.49
N PHE A 125 12.54 -0.05 3.40
CA PHE A 125 11.36 -0.85 3.08
C PHE A 125 10.15 0.03 2.76
N VAL A 126 9.54 -0.22 1.60
CA VAL A 126 8.35 0.49 1.11
C VAL A 126 7.18 -0.49 1.04
N LEU A 127 6.02 -0.10 1.60
CA LEU A 127 4.81 -0.93 1.53
C LEU A 127 4.23 -0.94 0.12
N TRP A 128 3.70 -2.09 -0.29
CA TRP A 128 2.92 -2.20 -1.54
C TRP A 128 1.54 -1.56 -1.41
N ASP A 129 0.96 -1.61 -0.22
CA ASP A 129 -0.42 -1.21 0.03
C ASP A 129 -0.55 -0.79 1.49
N HIS A 130 -1.29 0.29 1.73
CA HIS A 130 -1.50 0.89 3.05
C HIS A 130 -2.89 0.60 3.63
N GLY A 131 -3.69 -0.21 2.95
CA GLY A 131 -5.02 -0.62 3.39
C GLY A 131 -5.01 -1.73 4.45
N PHE A 132 -6.20 -2.19 4.79
CA PHE A 132 -6.40 -3.27 5.76
C PHE A 132 -6.09 -4.64 5.16
N ASP A 133 -6.45 -4.87 3.89
CA ASP A 133 -6.51 -6.20 3.29
C ASP A 133 -5.60 -6.28 2.06
N PHE A 134 -4.31 -6.50 2.29
CA PHE A 134 -3.35 -6.77 1.23
C PHE A 134 -2.18 -7.61 1.74
N TYR A 135 -1.97 -8.78 1.15
CA TYR A 135 -0.85 -9.64 1.49
C TYR A 135 -0.38 -10.49 0.31
N ALA A 136 0.81 -11.09 0.45
CA ALA A 136 1.37 -12.09 -0.48
C ALA A 136 1.26 -11.72 -1.98
N PRO A 137 1.73 -10.53 -2.41
CA PRO A 137 1.66 -10.17 -3.81
C PRO A 137 2.59 -11.03 -4.67
N GLN A 138 2.31 -11.06 -5.97
CA GLN A 138 3.22 -11.57 -6.98
C GLN A 138 3.13 -10.70 -8.24
N THR A 139 4.24 -10.65 -8.98
CA THR A 139 4.27 -10.00 -10.30
C THR A 139 4.53 -11.00 -11.42
N PHE A 140 4.06 -10.65 -12.61
CA PHE A 140 4.44 -11.29 -13.87
C PHE A 140 4.53 -10.24 -14.98
N VAL A 141 5.30 -10.54 -16.02
CA VAL A 141 5.37 -9.71 -17.23
C VAL A 141 4.47 -10.33 -18.29
N ASP A 142 3.54 -9.55 -18.84
CA ASP A 142 2.64 -10.04 -19.88
C ASP A 142 3.28 -9.99 -21.28
N ASN A 143 2.57 -10.50 -22.29
CA ASN A 143 3.05 -10.52 -23.68
C ASN A 143 3.26 -9.13 -24.30
N SER A 144 2.75 -8.06 -23.66
CA SER A 144 2.95 -6.67 -24.09
C SER A 144 4.11 -6.01 -23.35
N GLY A 145 4.84 -6.74 -22.50
CA GLY A 145 5.97 -6.22 -21.72
C GLY A 145 5.56 -5.46 -20.46
N ARG A 146 4.28 -5.53 -20.05
CA ARG A 146 3.80 -4.83 -18.86
C ARG A 146 4.04 -5.68 -17.63
N THR A 147 4.58 -5.09 -16.57
CA THR A 147 4.68 -5.74 -15.26
C THR A 147 3.35 -5.58 -14.52
N ILE A 148 2.70 -6.70 -14.23
CA ILE A 148 1.40 -6.76 -13.56
C ILE A 148 1.59 -7.33 -12.16
N LEU A 149 1.06 -6.66 -11.15
CA LEU A 149 0.99 -7.09 -9.76
C LEU A 149 -0.43 -7.55 -9.41
N ILE A 150 -0.53 -8.67 -8.69
CA ILE A 150 -1.77 -9.12 -8.05
C ILE A 150 -1.45 -9.50 -6.61
N GLY A 151 -2.27 -9.05 -5.67
CA GLY A 151 -2.18 -9.39 -4.25
C GLY A 151 -3.34 -10.26 -3.80
N TRP A 152 -3.15 -10.97 -2.68
CA TRP A 152 -4.24 -11.53 -1.92
C TRP A 152 -4.90 -10.41 -1.11
N MET A 153 -6.18 -10.16 -1.34
CA MET A 153 -6.98 -9.20 -0.58
C MET A 153 -7.53 -9.86 0.68
N GLY A 154 -6.62 -10.08 1.62
CA GLY A 154 -6.89 -10.72 2.88
C GLY A 154 -5.66 -10.79 3.76
N ILE A 155 -5.90 -10.86 5.06
CA ILE A 155 -4.89 -11.14 6.07
C ILE A 155 -5.59 -11.86 7.23
N ILE A 156 -4.86 -12.73 7.91
CA ILE A 156 -5.36 -13.38 9.12
C ILE A 156 -5.03 -12.45 10.28
N ASP A 157 -5.98 -11.59 10.64
CA ASP A 157 -5.86 -10.65 11.75
C ASP A 157 -6.94 -10.98 12.79
N PRO A 158 -6.57 -11.22 14.06
CA PRO A 158 -7.55 -11.52 15.10
C PRO A 158 -8.42 -10.30 15.49
N THR A 159 -8.06 -9.09 15.07
CA THR A 159 -8.75 -7.86 15.44
C THR A 159 -9.97 -7.55 14.57
N TYR A 160 -10.14 -8.21 13.42
CA TYR A 160 -11.31 -8.04 12.56
C TYR A 160 -11.69 -9.32 11.80
N HIS A 161 -12.94 -9.40 11.37
CA HIS A 161 -13.48 -10.54 10.64
C HIS A 161 -13.19 -10.43 9.13
N SER A 162 -12.91 -11.58 8.54
CA SER A 162 -12.65 -11.69 7.10
C SER A 162 -13.92 -11.69 6.24
N TYR A 163 -15.07 -12.04 6.83
CA TYR A 163 -16.41 -12.04 6.21
C TYR A 163 -17.53 -12.12 7.28
N PRO A 164 -18.75 -11.59 7.00
CA PRO A 164 -19.94 -11.76 7.85
C PRO A 164 -20.47 -13.19 7.92
N GLU A 165 -21.23 -13.52 8.98
CA GLU A 165 -21.81 -14.85 9.18
C GLU A 165 -22.66 -15.32 7.97
N GLY A 166 -22.53 -16.60 7.60
CA GLY A 166 -23.31 -17.22 6.51
C GLY A 166 -22.61 -17.27 5.14
N ILE A 167 -21.46 -16.61 4.96
CA ILE A 167 -20.67 -16.72 3.73
C ILE A 167 -19.75 -17.95 3.81
N GLY A 168 -19.81 -18.82 2.79
CA GLY A 168 -19.06 -20.08 2.74
C GLY A 168 -17.65 -19.99 2.14
N PHE A 169 -17.20 -18.80 1.77
CA PHE A 169 -15.89 -18.53 1.19
C PHE A 169 -15.26 -17.29 1.85
N CYS A 170 -13.95 -17.13 1.70
CA CYS A 170 -13.21 -16.08 2.35
C CYS A 170 -12.18 -15.46 1.41
N HIS A 171 -12.08 -14.13 1.44
CA HIS A 171 -11.16 -13.32 0.66
C HIS A 171 -11.32 -13.40 -0.87
N ASN A 172 -10.51 -12.61 -1.55
CA ASN A 172 -10.40 -12.53 -3.01
C ASN A 172 -8.99 -12.03 -3.39
N LEU A 173 -8.72 -11.88 -4.68
CA LEU A 173 -7.52 -11.19 -5.16
C LEU A 173 -7.82 -9.70 -5.37
N THR A 174 -6.79 -8.87 -5.30
CA THR A 174 -6.87 -7.49 -5.77
C THR A 174 -7.10 -7.44 -7.28
N LEU A 175 -7.51 -6.29 -7.79
CA LEU A 175 -7.39 -5.99 -9.20
C LEU A 175 -5.93 -6.14 -9.65
N PRO A 176 -5.71 -6.58 -10.90
CA PRO A 176 -4.39 -6.52 -11.50
C PRO A 176 -3.94 -5.06 -11.62
N ARG A 177 -2.75 -4.78 -11.09
CA ARG A 177 -2.13 -3.45 -11.11
C ARG A 177 -0.99 -3.44 -12.11
N GLU A 178 -1.04 -2.54 -13.08
CA GLU A 178 0.08 -2.24 -13.96
C GLU A 178 1.11 -1.40 -13.19
N LEU A 179 2.35 -1.88 -13.14
CA LEU A 179 3.45 -1.22 -12.46
C LEU A 179 4.27 -0.38 -13.43
N SER A 180 4.70 0.79 -12.98
CA SER A 180 5.68 1.65 -13.68
C SER A 180 6.58 2.35 -12.67
N LEU A 181 7.76 2.79 -13.09
CA LEU A 181 8.65 3.57 -12.24
C LEU A 181 8.49 5.07 -12.51
N SER A 182 8.30 5.87 -11.47
CA SER A 182 8.32 7.33 -11.58
C SER A 182 9.75 7.86 -11.70
N GLY A 183 9.92 9.10 -12.15
CA GLY A 183 11.25 9.72 -12.31
C GLY A 183 12.04 9.91 -11.01
N ASP A 184 11.38 9.86 -9.85
CA ASP A 184 11.97 9.87 -8.51
C ASP A 184 12.13 8.46 -7.90
N GLY A 185 11.93 7.40 -8.67
CA GLY A 185 12.23 6.02 -8.27
C GLY A 185 11.13 5.34 -7.44
N VAL A 186 9.90 5.85 -7.45
CA VAL A 186 8.75 5.24 -6.76
C VAL A 186 7.96 4.37 -7.73
N ILE A 187 7.54 3.19 -7.28
CA ILE A 187 6.68 2.31 -8.08
C ILE A 187 5.26 2.86 -8.04
N LEU A 188 4.74 3.22 -9.21
CA LEU A 188 3.34 3.59 -9.40
C LEU A 188 2.53 2.35 -9.75
N GLN A 189 1.34 2.23 -9.16
CA GLN A 189 0.43 1.11 -9.32
C GLN A 189 -0.90 1.60 -9.88
N ARG A 190 -1.26 1.21 -11.11
CA ARG A 190 -2.55 1.61 -11.70
C ARG A 190 -3.43 0.40 -11.97
N PRO A 191 -4.76 0.46 -11.77
CA PRO A 191 -5.64 -0.58 -12.29
C PRO A 191 -5.35 -0.80 -13.79
N VAL A 192 -5.34 -2.05 -14.23
CA VAL A 192 -5.14 -2.35 -15.66
C VAL A 192 -6.13 -1.58 -16.53
N LYS A 193 -5.65 -0.88 -17.57
CA LYS A 193 -6.48 -0.07 -18.48
C LYS A 193 -7.68 -0.78 -19.10
N LYS A 194 -7.64 -2.12 -19.17
CA LYS A 194 -8.78 -2.92 -19.65
C LYS A 194 -10.02 -2.78 -18.76
N LEU A 195 -9.85 -2.38 -17.50
CA LEU A 195 -10.94 -2.07 -16.59
C LEU A 195 -11.82 -0.92 -17.12
N ASP A 196 -11.22 0.07 -17.79
CA ASP A 196 -11.96 1.24 -18.30
C ASP A 196 -13.05 0.84 -19.31
N ALA A 197 -12.87 -0.27 -20.04
CA ALA A 197 -13.88 -0.82 -20.96
C ALA A 197 -15.13 -1.38 -20.25
N LYS A 198 -15.06 -1.58 -18.93
CA LYS A 198 -16.17 -1.99 -18.07
C LYS A 198 -17.01 -0.83 -17.57
N ARG A 199 -16.57 0.43 -17.76
CA ARG A 199 -17.36 1.62 -17.40
C ARG A 199 -18.66 1.70 -18.21
N ARG A 200 -19.72 2.17 -17.57
CA ARG A 200 -21.05 2.35 -18.16
C ARG A 200 -21.57 3.76 -17.92
N GLU A 201 -22.65 3.89 -17.15
CA GLU A 201 -23.29 5.18 -16.90
C GLU A 201 -22.32 6.05 -16.10
N CYS A 202 -22.16 7.30 -16.53
CA CYS A 202 -21.28 8.28 -15.90
C CYS A 202 -22.13 9.32 -15.18
N ALA A 203 -21.91 9.47 -13.88
CA ALA A 203 -22.40 10.58 -13.08
C ALA A 203 -21.25 11.54 -12.83
N GLU A 204 -21.37 12.77 -13.31
CA GLU A 204 -20.46 13.86 -12.92
C GLU A 204 -21.00 14.51 -11.63
N PHE A 205 -20.10 14.91 -10.73
CA PHE A 205 -20.49 15.52 -9.46
C PHE A 205 -19.52 16.62 -9.03
N SER A 206 -19.96 17.49 -8.13
CA SER A 206 -19.14 18.54 -7.52
C SER A 206 -19.02 18.32 -6.02
N ALA A 207 -18.25 19.19 -5.35
CA ALA A 207 -18.29 19.29 -3.89
C ALA A 207 -19.75 19.46 -3.42
N ASP A 208 -20.03 18.86 -2.26
CA ASP A 208 -21.31 18.80 -1.55
C ASP A 208 -22.45 18.14 -2.35
N SER A 209 -22.11 17.39 -3.41
CA SER A 209 -23.08 16.59 -4.16
C SER A 209 -23.29 15.22 -3.54
N PHE A 210 -24.48 14.68 -3.77
CA PHE A 210 -24.84 13.30 -3.47
C PHE A 210 -25.10 12.56 -4.77
N VAL A 211 -24.50 11.38 -4.94
CA VAL A 211 -24.66 10.54 -6.12
C VAL A 211 -25.08 9.14 -5.69
N GLU A 212 -26.04 8.57 -6.40
CA GLU A 212 -26.47 7.18 -6.26
C GLU A 212 -26.11 6.39 -7.51
N ILE A 213 -25.57 5.20 -7.30
CA ILE A 213 -25.31 4.20 -8.34
C ILE A 213 -26.09 2.96 -7.96
N GLY A 214 -26.96 2.50 -8.87
CA GLY A 214 -27.92 1.41 -8.62
C GLY A 214 -27.33 0.01 -8.42
N GLN A 215 -26.04 -0.08 -8.11
CA GLN A 215 -25.27 -1.30 -7.91
C GLN A 215 -24.03 -0.99 -7.05
N LEU A 216 -23.54 -2.00 -6.33
CA LEU A 216 -22.36 -1.92 -5.49
C LEU A 216 -21.07 -2.17 -6.28
N SER A 217 -20.96 -1.61 -7.47
CA SER A 217 -19.72 -1.65 -8.25
C SER A 217 -19.56 -0.39 -9.10
N ALA A 218 -18.42 0.29 -8.90
CA ALA A 218 -18.15 1.57 -9.53
C ALA A 218 -16.66 1.85 -9.67
N ASP A 219 -16.32 2.70 -10.63
CA ASP A 219 -15.02 3.33 -10.81
C ASP A 219 -15.21 4.84 -10.61
N ILE A 220 -14.64 5.39 -9.54
CA ILE A 220 -14.81 6.77 -9.13
C ILE A 220 -13.48 7.48 -9.32
N GLU A 221 -13.49 8.61 -10.01
CA GLU A 221 -12.32 9.44 -10.29
C GLU A 221 -12.55 10.88 -9.84
N ILE A 222 -11.63 11.42 -9.04
CA ILE A 222 -11.59 12.83 -8.64
C ILE A 222 -10.20 13.36 -8.98
N THR A 223 -10.13 14.38 -9.85
CA THR A 223 -8.88 14.91 -10.39
C THR A 223 -8.78 16.42 -10.21
N GLY A 224 -7.56 16.91 -9.99
CA GLY A 224 -7.32 18.32 -9.70
C GLY A 224 -7.90 18.74 -8.34
N ILE A 225 -7.79 17.86 -7.34
CA ILE A 225 -8.19 18.15 -5.96
C ILE A 225 -7.35 19.32 -5.42
N SER A 226 -8.01 20.25 -4.74
CA SER A 226 -7.36 21.38 -4.09
C SER A 226 -7.82 21.51 -2.63
N GLY A 227 -6.87 21.41 -1.70
CA GLY A 227 -7.13 21.59 -0.27
C GLY A 227 -7.65 20.34 0.41
N ASP A 228 -8.23 20.55 1.59
CA ASP A 228 -8.78 19.51 2.45
C ASP A 228 -10.17 19.07 1.97
N GLY A 229 -10.56 17.83 2.27
CA GLY A 229 -11.89 17.32 1.94
C GLY A 229 -12.08 15.85 2.27
N THR A 230 -13.26 15.36 1.94
CA THR A 230 -13.70 13.98 2.18
C THR A 230 -14.46 13.40 1.00
N LEU A 231 -14.46 12.07 0.91
CA LEU A 231 -15.36 11.26 0.10
C LEU A 231 -15.90 10.15 1.00
N THR A 232 -17.22 10.08 1.16
CA THR A 232 -17.89 9.08 2.01
C THR A 232 -18.73 8.17 1.13
N LEU A 233 -18.57 6.86 1.29
CA LEU A 233 -19.35 5.83 0.61
C LEU A 233 -20.35 5.20 1.59
N ASN A 234 -21.62 5.11 1.17
CA ASN A 234 -22.71 4.47 1.92
C ASN A 234 -22.86 4.94 3.39
N ASP A 235 -22.45 6.18 3.69
CA ASP A 235 -22.38 6.70 5.07
C ASP A 235 -21.62 5.78 6.04
N ALA A 236 -20.68 4.98 5.51
CA ALA A 236 -20.02 3.89 6.22
C ALA A 236 -18.49 3.90 6.10
N LEU A 237 -17.95 4.27 4.93
CA LEU A 237 -16.52 4.34 4.66
C LEU A 237 -16.13 5.75 4.22
N GLU A 238 -15.30 6.42 5.01
CA GLU A 238 -14.82 7.78 4.74
C GLU A 238 -13.34 7.74 4.31
N LEU A 239 -13.05 8.44 3.21
CA LEU A 239 -11.72 8.82 2.79
C LEU A 239 -11.55 10.31 3.06
N SER A 240 -10.59 10.70 3.88
CA SER A 240 -10.34 12.11 4.22
C SER A 240 -8.91 12.51 3.90
N TYR A 241 -8.75 13.76 3.47
CA TYR A 241 -7.45 14.40 3.40
C TYR A 241 -7.52 15.73 4.13
N SER A 242 -6.70 15.88 5.18
CA SER A 242 -6.59 17.14 5.89
C SER A 242 -5.17 17.39 6.37
N LYS A 243 -4.65 18.59 6.10
CA LYS A 243 -3.36 19.07 6.63
C LYS A 243 -2.20 18.10 6.42
N GLY A 244 -2.13 17.48 5.23
CA GLY A 244 -1.03 16.57 4.86
C GLY A 244 -1.18 15.13 5.36
N ILE A 245 -2.37 14.76 5.84
CA ILE A 245 -2.70 13.39 6.25
C ILE A 245 -3.87 12.90 5.40
N PHE A 246 -3.68 11.74 4.76
CA PHE A 246 -4.78 10.99 4.16
C PHE A 246 -5.20 9.87 5.12
N ALA A 247 -6.49 9.66 5.30
CA ALA A 247 -7.04 8.59 6.12
C ALA A 247 -8.17 7.85 5.41
N LEU A 248 -8.20 6.53 5.61
CA LEU A 248 -9.28 5.61 5.31
C LEU A 248 -9.91 5.19 6.64
N GLN A 249 -11.17 5.54 6.88
CA GLN A 249 -11.86 5.32 8.16
C GLN A 249 -13.21 4.66 7.94
N PHE A 250 -13.48 3.59 8.68
CA PHE A 250 -14.83 3.08 8.83
C PHE A 250 -15.59 3.88 9.88
N ILE A 251 -16.65 4.58 9.48
CA ILE A 251 -17.52 5.35 10.37
C ILE A 251 -18.77 4.57 10.80
N ASP A 252 -19.04 3.44 10.14
CA ASP A 252 -20.03 2.43 10.53
C ASP A 252 -19.35 1.11 10.91
N GLU A 253 -19.51 0.68 12.16
CA GLU A 253 -18.87 -0.52 12.71
C GLU A 253 -19.42 -1.81 12.09
N ASP A 254 -20.70 -1.82 11.72
CA ASP A 254 -21.36 -3.00 11.15
C ASP A 254 -20.78 -3.36 9.78
N THR A 255 -20.54 -2.34 8.94
CA THR A 255 -19.90 -2.48 7.63
C THR A 255 -18.40 -2.81 7.71
N ALA A 256 -17.75 -2.42 8.82
CA ALA A 256 -16.30 -2.53 8.98
C ALA A 256 -15.81 -3.95 9.27
N ALA A 257 -16.68 -4.77 9.88
CA ALA A 257 -16.33 -6.08 10.43
C ALA A 257 -15.08 -6.03 11.33
N GLY A 258 -14.90 -4.95 12.10
CA GLY A 258 -13.78 -4.71 13.02
C GLY A 258 -12.65 -3.84 12.47
N ARG A 259 -12.67 -3.47 11.19
CA ARG A 259 -11.73 -2.48 10.63
C ARG A 259 -11.99 -1.10 11.24
N THR A 260 -10.95 -0.29 11.35
CA THR A 260 -11.02 1.02 12.01
C THR A 260 -10.49 2.12 11.09
N GLN A 261 -9.26 2.60 11.34
CA GLN A 261 -8.56 3.59 10.53
C GLN A 261 -7.27 3.03 9.93
N ARG A 262 -6.94 3.51 8.73
CA ARG A 262 -5.56 3.55 8.22
C ARG A 262 -5.23 4.97 7.79
N SER A 263 -4.00 5.42 8.06
CA SER A 263 -3.59 6.76 7.62
C SER A 263 -2.12 6.83 7.26
N ILE A 264 -1.81 7.79 6.38
CA ILE A 264 -0.45 8.11 5.95
C ILE A 264 -0.23 9.61 5.92
N ARG A 265 1.04 10.02 6.00
CA ARG A 265 1.45 11.35 5.58
C ARG A 265 1.47 11.40 4.05
N LEU A 266 0.81 12.40 3.49
CA LEU A 266 0.77 12.66 2.07
C LEU A 266 0.93 14.17 1.86
N LYS A 267 1.96 14.60 1.15
CA LYS A 267 2.27 16.03 0.99
C LYS A 267 1.13 16.82 0.36
N GLU A 268 0.49 16.23 -0.65
CA GLU A 268 -0.63 16.78 -1.38
C GLU A 268 -1.47 15.64 -1.95
N LEU A 269 -2.79 15.81 -2.00
CA LEU A 269 -3.70 14.95 -2.73
C LEU A 269 -4.20 15.74 -3.95
N SER A 270 -3.86 15.30 -5.15
CA SER A 270 -4.26 15.92 -6.41
C SER A 270 -5.18 15.04 -7.24
N GLU A 271 -5.06 13.72 -7.09
CA GLU A 271 -5.88 12.71 -7.77
C GLU A 271 -6.25 11.58 -6.81
N LEU A 272 -7.50 11.14 -6.91
CA LEU A 272 -8.08 10.05 -6.15
C LEU A 272 -8.91 9.20 -7.11
N ARG A 273 -8.57 7.91 -7.25
CA ARG A 273 -9.38 6.92 -7.97
C ARG A 273 -9.76 5.78 -7.04
N LEU A 274 -11.05 5.41 -7.00
CA LEU A 274 -11.55 4.29 -6.22
C LEU A 274 -12.20 3.28 -7.16
N ILE A 275 -11.91 2.00 -6.94
CA ILE A 275 -12.69 0.92 -7.52
C ILE A 275 -13.44 0.22 -6.40
N VAL A 276 -14.76 0.22 -6.51
CA VAL A 276 -15.68 -0.50 -5.62
C VAL A 276 -16.18 -1.72 -6.38
N ASP A 277 -16.10 -2.90 -5.77
CA ASP A 277 -16.69 -4.14 -6.32
C ASP A 277 -17.21 -5.02 -5.18
N GLY A 278 -18.52 -4.98 -4.98
CA GLY A 278 -19.23 -5.68 -3.91
C GLY A 278 -18.62 -5.38 -2.55
N SER A 279 -17.92 -6.37 -1.99
CA SER A 279 -17.29 -6.30 -0.66
C SER A 279 -15.85 -5.82 -0.66
N THR A 280 -15.43 -5.06 -1.69
CA THR A 280 -14.05 -4.60 -1.86
C THR A 280 -14.01 -3.13 -2.26
N VAL A 281 -13.00 -2.41 -1.77
CA VAL A 281 -12.65 -1.06 -2.18
C VAL A 281 -11.14 -0.96 -2.35
N GLU A 282 -10.69 -0.59 -3.55
CA GLU A 282 -9.28 -0.27 -3.84
C GLU A 282 -9.14 1.20 -4.18
N ILE A 283 -8.17 1.87 -3.58
CA ILE A 283 -8.03 3.33 -3.58
C ILE A 283 -6.63 3.66 -4.08
N TYR A 284 -6.54 4.50 -5.10
CA TYR A 284 -5.31 4.88 -5.79
C TYR A 284 -5.15 6.40 -5.67
N LEU A 285 -4.09 6.84 -5.00
CA LEU A 285 -3.80 8.26 -4.80
C LEU A 285 -2.69 8.72 -5.73
N ASN A 286 -2.84 9.91 -6.30
CA ASN A 286 -1.85 10.60 -7.12
C ASN A 286 -1.22 9.67 -8.17
N ASP A 287 -2.05 9.19 -9.10
CA ASP A 287 -1.64 8.32 -10.20
C ASP A 287 -1.06 6.96 -9.73
N GLY A 288 -1.59 6.45 -8.61
CA GLY A 288 -1.22 5.14 -8.08
C GLY A 288 0.08 5.13 -7.29
N ARG A 289 0.59 6.29 -6.88
CA ARG A 289 1.79 6.43 -6.04
C ARG A 289 1.59 5.81 -4.65
N VAL A 290 0.37 5.88 -4.14
CA VAL A 290 -0.04 5.25 -2.89
C VAL A 290 -1.33 4.49 -3.16
N VAL A 291 -1.43 3.27 -2.64
CA VAL A 291 -2.61 2.41 -2.80
C VAL A 291 -3.10 1.92 -1.44
N PHE A 292 -4.42 1.80 -1.30
CA PHE A 292 -5.08 1.13 -0.18
C PHE A 292 -6.04 0.06 -0.72
N SER A 293 -6.06 -1.09 -0.08
CA SER A 293 -7.04 -2.16 -0.32
C SER A 293 -7.79 -2.48 0.97
N THR A 294 -9.10 -2.54 0.90
CA THR A 294 -9.91 -2.96 2.05
C THR A 294 -11.10 -3.78 1.61
N ARG A 295 -11.48 -4.73 2.47
CA ARG A 295 -12.81 -5.33 2.47
C ARG A 295 -13.77 -4.43 3.24
N TRP A 296 -15.04 -4.50 2.89
CA TRP A 296 -16.16 -3.85 3.58
C TRP A 296 -17.45 -4.64 3.32
N PHE A 297 -18.47 -4.46 4.15
CA PHE A 297 -19.70 -5.26 4.10
C PHE A 297 -20.97 -4.40 4.26
N PRO A 298 -21.24 -3.48 3.32
CA PRO A 298 -22.40 -2.60 3.41
C PRO A 298 -23.70 -3.42 3.27
N ALA A 299 -24.75 -3.01 3.99
CA ALA A 299 -26.05 -3.67 3.95
C ALA A 299 -26.82 -3.44 2.63
N SER A 300 -26.51 -2.35 1.92
CA SER A 300 -27.14 -1.98 0.65
C SER A 300 -26.38 -2.55 -0.54
N GLU A 301 -27.12 -3.06 -1.54
CA GLU A 301 -26.56 -3.43 -2.85
C GLU A 301 -26.41 -2.23 -3.79
N GLN A 302 -26.74 -1.02 -3.33
CA GLN A 302 -26.54 0.24 -4.05
C GLN A 302 -25.38 1.01 -3.42
N LEU A 303 -24.63 1.72 -4.26
CA LEU A 303 -23.56 2.59 -3.83
C LEU A 303 -24.06 4.03 -3.78
N THR A 304 -23.90 4.68 -2.63
CA THR A 304 -24.08 6.13 -2.49
C THR A 304 -22.73 6.75 -2.20
N LEU A 305 -22.52 7.96 -2.71
CA LEU A 305 -21.31 8.72 -2.41
C LEU A 305 -21.64 10.20 -2.19
N SER A 306 -20.99 10.77 -1.18
CA SER A 306 -20.98 12.21 -0.91
C SER A 306 -19.54 12.70 -0.83
N SER A 307 -19.26 13.86 -1.40
CA SER A 307 -17.90 14.38 -1.42
C SER A 307 -17.86 15.87 -1.11
N THR A 308 -16.91 16.27 -0.25
CA THR A 308 -16.61 17.68 0.03
C THR A 308 -15.36 18.16 -0.71
N PHE A 309 -14.69 17.29 -1.48
CA PHE A 309 -13.51 17.66 -2.25
C PHE A 309 -13.83 18.72 -3.30
N VAL A 310 -13.14 19.86 -3.21
CA VAL A 310 -13.08 20.83 -4.30
C VAL A 310 -12.08 20.30 -5.33
N ALA A 311 -12.57 19.99 -6.54
CA ALA A 311 -11.78 19.37 -7.60
C ALA A 311 -12.14 19.93 -8.98
N ALA A 312 -11.22 19.78 -9.94
CA ALA A 312 -11.44 20.20 -11.32
C ALA A 312 -12.44 19.30 -12.05
N ASN A 313 -12.36 17.97 -11.83
CA ASN A 313 -13.33 17.02 -12.39
C ASN A 313 -13.57 15.87 -11.40
N SER A 314 -14.85 15.50 -11.23
CA SER A 314 -15.25 14.32 -10.46
C SER A 314 -16.27 13.51 -11.24
N ARG A 315 -16.02 12.21 -11.37
CA ARG A 315 -16.86 11.28 -12.14
C ARG A 315 -17.00 9.96 -11.41
N ALA A 316 -18.18 9.37 -11.46
CA ALA A 316 -18.41 8.02 -11.00
C ALA A 316 -19.05 7.22 -12.14
N TYR A 317 -18.45 6.08 -12.47
CA TYR A 317 -18.93 5.18 -13.51
C TYR A 317 -19.47 3.91 -12.87
N SER A 318 -20.67 3.48 -13.23
CA SER A 318 -21.08 2.10 -12.94
C SER A 318 -20.21 1.10 -13.73
N LEU A 319 -19.98 -0.08 -13.15
CA LEU A 319 -19.18 -1.16 -13.75
C LEU A 319 -20.05 -2.36 -14.14
N ILE A 320 -19.80 -2.99 -15.30
CA ILE A 320 -20.53 -4.22 -15.64
C ILE A 320 -20.19 -5.32 -14.63
N ALA A 321 -21.22 -5.90 -14.02
CA ALA A 321 -21.15 -7.15 -13.25
C ALA A 321 -20.74 -8.35 -14.13
#